data_AF-A0A529PIG4-F1
#
_entry.id   AF-A0A529PIG4-F1
#
_cell.length_a   1.000
_cell.length_b   1.000
_cell.length_c   1.000
_cell.angle_alpha   90.00
_cell.angle_beta   90.00
_cell.angle_gamma   90.00
#
_symmetry.space_group_name_H-M   'P 1'
#
loop_
_entity.id
_entity.type
_entity.pdbx_description
1 polymer ?
#
loop_
_entity_poly.entity_id
_entity_poly.type
_entity_poly.pdbx_seq_one_letter_code
_entity_poly.pdbx_strand_id
1 'polypeptide(L)' 'TSEEIAELLKLSVHTANQYLTQSTQKLNAVNRNQAVAKALRLGLIE' A
#
# COMPACT_ATOMS: atom_id res chain seq x y z
N THR A 1 3.41 -3.01 -9.47
CA THR A 1 2.50 -1.88 -9.83
C THR A 1 1.10 -2.16 -9.30
N SER A 2 0.22 -1.17 -9.11
CA SER A 2 -1.13 -1.43 -8.54
C SER A 2 -1.96 -2.41 -9.38
N GLU A 3 -1.74 -2.44 -10.69
CA GLU A 3 -2.32 -3.43 -11.61
C GLU A 3 -1.85 -4.85 -11.30
N GLU A 4 -0.53 -5.05 -11.15
CA GLU A 4 0.03 -6.36 -10.77
C GLU A 4 -0.46 -6.82 -9.39
N ILE A 5 -0.56 -5.91 -8.41
CA ILE A 5 -1.11 -6.22 -7.07
C ILE A 5 -2.58 -6.66 -7.19
N ALA A 6 -3.37 -5.94 -8.00
CA ALA A 6 -4.76 -6.25 -8.23
C ALA A 6 -4.93 -7.62 -8.91
N GLU A 7 -4.11 -7.93 -9.90
CA GLU A 7 -4.10 -9.23 -10.58
C GLU A 7 -3.74 -10.37 -9.62
N LEU A 8 -2.63 -10.24 -8.87
CA LEU A 8 -2.18 -11.24 -7.90
C LEU A 8 -3.21 -11.52 -6.80
N LEU A 9 -3.91 -10.48 -6.34
CA LEU A 9 -4.91 -10.57 -5.28
C LEU A 9 -6.33 -10.82 -5.81
N LYS A 10 -6.53 -10.94 -7.13
CA LYS A 10 -7.84 -11.04 -7.79
C LYS A 10 -8.81 -9.93 -7.37
N LEU A 11 -8.29 -8.71 -7.23
CA LEU A 11 -9.01 -7.49 -6.88
C LEU A 11 -9.09 -6.55 -8.09
N SER A 12 -9.98 -5.57 -8.03
CA SER A 12 -9.94 -4.44 -8.97
C SER A 12 -8.81 -3.48 -8.62
N VAL A 13 -8.21 -2.86 -9.64
CA VAL A 13 -7.14 -1.86 -9.48
C VAL A 13 -7.56 -0.70 -8.57
N HIS A 14 -8.82 -0.25 -8.69
CA HIS A 14 -9.39 0.78 -7.82
C HIS A 14 -9.40 0.36 -6.34
N THR A 15 -9.75 -0.90 -6.06
CA THR A 15 -9.76 -1.47 -4.71
C THR A 15 -8.35 -1.58 -4.13
N ALA A 16 -7.38 -2.06 -4.92
CA ALA A 16 -5.97 -2.09 -4.52
C ALA A 16 -5.43 -0.69 -4.21
N ASN A 17 -5.76 0.30 -5.06
CA ASN A 17 -5.39 1.70 -4.85
C ASN A 17 -6.06 2.31 -3.60
N GLN A 18 -7.33 1.99 -3.33
CA GLN A 18 -8.01 2.43 -2.12
C GLN A 18 -7.35 1.88 -0.86
N TYR A 19 -6.95 0.60 -0.85
CA TYR A 19 -6.21 0.03 0.28
C TYR A 19 -4.84 0.68 0.46
N LEU A 20 -4.07 0.87 -0.62
CA LEU A 20 -2.79 1.56 -0.56
C LEU A 20 -2.94 2.99 -0.04
N THR A 21 -3.97 3.72 -0.50
CA THR A 21 -4.26 5.10 -0.06
C THR A 21 -4.57 5.15 1.44
N GLN A 22 -5.41 4.23 1.92
CA GLN A 22 -5.71 4.10 3.35
C GLN A 22 -4.48 3.76 4.16
N SER A 23 -3.61 2.87 3.68
CA SER A 23 -2.34 2.54 4.33
C SER A 23 -1.40 3.75 4.40
N THR A 24 -1.28 4.55 3.34
CA THR A 24 -0.53 5.82 3.39
C THR A 24 -1.11 6.78 4.44
N GLN A 25 -2.43 6.94 4.50
CA GLN A 25 -3.07 7.83 5.48
C GLN A 25 -2.83 7.35 6.92
N LYS A 26 -3.03 6.04 7.19
CA LYS A 26 -2.81 5.45 8.52
C LYS A 26 -1.35 5.54 8.98
N LEU A 27 -0.41 5.40 8.04
CA LEU A 27 1.03 5.54 8.32
C LEU A 27 1.49 7.00 8.31
N ASN A 28 0.58 7.96 8.08
CA ASN A 28 0.88 9.38 7.89
C ASN A 28 2.02 9.59 6.87
N ALA A 29 1.87 8.95 5.70
CA ALA A 29 2.83 8.95 4.62
C ALA A 29 2.26 9.65 3.37
N VAL A 30 3.09 10.46 2.71
CA VAL A 30 2.68 11.29 1.56
C VAL A 30 2.68 10.52 0.24
N ASN A 31 3.32 9.36 0.18
CA ASN A 31 3.34 8.49 -0.99
C ASN A 31 3.55 7.02 -0.60
N ARG A 32 3.27 6.12 -1.54
CA ARG A 32 3.40 4.66 -1.35
C ARG A 32 4.79 4.23 -0.92
N ASN A 33 5.86 4.82 -1.44
CA ASN A 33 7.24 4.45 -1.08
C ASN A 33 7.54 4.82 0.38
N GLN A 34 7.09 6.00 0.82
CA GLN A 34 7.24 6.44 2.21
C GLN A 34 6.41 5.57 3.16
N ALA A 35 5.21 5.14 2.74
CA ALA A 35 4.41 4.19 3.51
C ALA A 35 5.13 2.85 3.68
N VAL A 36 5.70 2.29 2.62
CA VAL A 36 6.49 1.04 2.69
C VAL A 36 7.70 1.21 3.61
N ALA A 37 8.46 2.30 3.46
CA ALA A 37 9.61 2.57 4.34
C ALA A 37 9.21 2.72 5.81
N LYS A 38 8.07 3.36 6.10
CA LYS A 38 7.54 3.46 7.47
C LYS A 38 7.06 2.11 8.00
N ALA A 39 6.34 1.33 7.19
CA ALA A 39 5.85 0.02 7.58
C ALA A 39 7.00 -0.93 7.94
N LEU A 40 8.09 -0.92 7.16
CA LEU A 40 9.33 -1.64 7.46
C LEU A 40 9.97 -1.16 8.78
N ARG A 41 10.11 0.15 8.98
CA ARG A 41 10.69 0.72 10.22
C ARG A 41 9.87 0.43 11.47
N LEU A 42 8.55 0.29 11.33
CA LEU A 42 7.63 -0.07 12.40
C LEU A 42 7.54 -1.58 12.62
N GLY A 43 8.16 -2.40 11.76
CA GLY A 43 8.08 -3.87 11.84
C GLY A 43 6.70 -4.44 11.48
N LEU A 44 5.91 -3.73 10.66
CA LEU A 44 4.58 -4.17 10.23
C LEU A 44 4.63 -5.17 9.05
N ILE A 45 5.71 -5.13 8.28
CA ILE A 45 6.00 -5.98 7.12
C ILE A 45 7.50 -6.24 7.05
N GLU A 46 7.90 -7.32 6.36
CA GLU A 46 9.29 -7.78 6.18
C GLU A 46 9.62 -8.00 4.70
#